data_AF-A0A1C7NHI2-F1
#
_entry.id   AF-A0A1C7NHI2-F1
#
_cell.length_a   1.000
_cell.length_b   1.000
_cell.length_c   1.000
_cell.angle_alpha   90.00
_cell.angle_beta   90.00
_cell.angle_gamma   90.00
#
_symmetry.space_group_name_H-M   'P 1'
#
loop_
_entity.id
_entity.type
_entity.pdbx_description
1 polymer ?
#
loop_
_entity_poly.entity_id
_entity_poly.type
_entity_poly.pdbx_seq_one_letter_code
_entity_poly.pdbx_strand_id
1 'polypeptide(L)'
;MTDHAEILTLSLEELEERHRAEQKKLTDKIIGLRKSVPKSDKRKKREVASKIADLEYELKKKQDEELRVLKAKEAGLDPNEPEPEQDDGISLDRLNELSLQEEKAKEETSQKQQQQQPKAKKVNKARQRIEKRNAEMERLRQEAEKEAENQVDMAVVETEAIQKLLEPMHLRIKQVTADGHCLYNAFADQLKTRYDVSKGYEEGCMASWVEYFNKRRVLDLRQKQYLELSQQQAAK
;
A
#
# COMPACT_ATOMS: atom_id res chain seq x y z
N MET A 1 -19.47 1.05 24.96
CA MET A 1 -18.07 1.49 24.89
C MET A 1 -17.34 0.43 25.65
N THR A 2 -16.45 -0.30 24.99
CA THR A 2 -15.58 -1.28 25.64
C THR A 2 -14.66 -0.49 26.56
N ASP A 3 -14.70 -0.79 27.85
CA ASP A 3 -13.87 -0.08 28.82
C ASP A 3 -12.40 -0.42 28.55
N HIS A 4 -11.51 0.58 28.59
CA HIS A 4 -10.06 0.39 28.41
C HIS A 4 -9.49 -0.73 29.29
N ALA A 5 -10.11 -0.97 30.45
CA ALA A 5 -9.78 -2.07 31.36
C ALA A 5 -10.05 -3.47 30.78
N GLU A 6 -11.08 -3.67 29.96
CA GLU A 6 -11.37 -4.95 29.31
C GLU A 6 -10.36 -5.24 28.20
N ILE A 7 -9.98 -4.22 27.43
CA ILE A 7 -9.01 -4.32 26.33
C ILE A 7 -7.64 -4.77 26.86
N LEU A 8 -7.22 -4.25 28.01
CA LEU A 8 -5.96 -4.62 28.66
C LEU A 8 -5.92 -6.08 29.17
N THR A 9 -7.02 -6.82 29.16
CA THR A 9 -7.05 -8.23 29.60
C THR A 9 -7.04 -9.25 28.46
N LEU A 10 -7.31 -8.81 27.22
CA LEU A 10 -7.37 -9.67 26.04
C LEU A 10 -6.00 -9.80 25.37
N SER A 11 -5.73 -10.97 24.78
CA SER A 11 -4.58 -11.16 23.90
C SER A 11 -4.82 -10.53 22.53
N LEU A 12 -3.73 -10.23 21.79
CA LEU A 12 -3.81 -9.66 20.44
C LEU A 12 -4.68 -10.53 19.50
N GLU A 13 -4.52 -11.85 19.59
CA GLU A 13 -5.27 -12.83 18.78
C GLU A 13 -6.77 -12.80 19.07
N GLU A 14 -7.17 -12.73 20.35
CA GLU A 14 -8.58 -12.63 20.74
C GLU A 14 -9.21 -11.31 20.30
N LEU A 15 -8.44 -10.20 20.34
CA LEU A 15 -8.91 -8.90 19.86
C LEU A 15 -9.14 -8.92 18.33
N GLU A 16 -8.22 -9.48 17.56
CA GLU A 16 -8.37 -9.62 16.11
C GLU A 16 -9.58 -10.49 15.73
N GLU A 17 -9.83 -11.57 16.47
CA GLU A 17 -11.02 -12.41 16.28
C GLU A 17 -12.32 -11.64 16.53
N ARG A 18 -12.35 -10.82 17.59
CA ARG A 18 -13.47 -9.94 17.88
C ARG A 18 -13.68 -8.92 16.76
N HIS A 19 -12.60 -8.30 16.26
CA HIS A 19 -12.65 -7.36 15.14
C HIS A 19 -13.21 -8.01 13.87
N ARG A 20 -12.78 -9.23 13.54
CA ARG A 20 -13.34 -10.02 12.42
C ARG A 20 -14.84 -10.28 12.60
N ALA A 21 -15.28 -10.63 13.81
CA ALA A 21 -16.69 -10.87 14.10
C ALA A 21 -17.54 -9.58 13.99
N GLU A 22 -17.02 -8.44 14.45
CA GLU A 22 -17.67 -7.14 14.35
C GLU A 22 -17.77 -6.65 12.90
N GLN A 23 -16.71 -6.82 12.11
CA GLN A 23 -16.71 -6.54 10.68
C GLN A 23 -17.77 -7.37 9.95
N LYS A 24 -17.89 -8.67 10.24
CA LYS A 24 -18.93 -9.52 9.67
C LYS A 24 -20.34 -9.02 10.01
N LYS A 25 -20.59 -8.68 11.29
CA LYS A 25 -21.88 -8.09 11.72
C LYS A 25 -22.17 -6.77 11.00
N LEU A 26 -21.15 -5.94 10.77
CA LEU A 26 -21.30 -4.69 10.01
C LEU A 26 -21.65 -4.97 8.54
N THR A 27 -20.99 -5.94 7.89
CA THR A 27 -21.31 -6.30 6.51
C THR A 27 -22.76 -6.79 6.35
N ASP A 28 -23.25 -7.61 7.29
CA ASP A 28 -24.64 -8.08 7.28
C ASP A 28 -25.63 -6.91 7.45
N LYS A 29 -25.29 -5.96 8.34
CA LYS A 29 -26.07 -4.73 8.56
C LYS A 29 -26.09 -3.82 7.33
N ILE A 30 -24.96 -3.66 6.64
CA ILE A 30 -24.85 -2.88 5.40
C ILE A 30 -25.72 -3.52 4.31
N ILE A 31 -25.68 -4.84 4.16
CA ILE A 31 -26.52 -5.55 3.19
C ILE A 31 -28.01 -5.31 3.51
N GLY A 32 -28.40 -5.37 4.78
CA GLY A 32 -29.76 -5.05 5.22
C GLY A 32 -30.18 -3.62 4.89
N LEU A 33 -29.33 -2.64 5.20
CA LEU A 33 -29.56 -1.21 4.92
C LEU A 33 -29.66 -0.92 3.42
N ARG A 34 -28.84 -1.57 2.59
CA ARG A 34 -28.91 -1.41 1.13
C ARG A 34 -30.19 -2.02 0.55
N LYS A 35 -30.72 -3.08 1.16
CA LYS A 35 -31.96 -3.75 0.74
C LYS A 35 -33.24 -3.02 1.18
N SER A 36 -33.19 -2.26 2.27
CA SER A 36 -34.38 -1.55 2.79
C SER A 36 -34.79 -0.33 1.94
N VAL A 37 -33.92 0.15 1.06
CA VAL A 37 -34.20 1.30 0.19
C VAL A 37 -34.58 0.84 -1.22
N PRO A 38 -35.75 1.27 -1.75
CA PRO A 38 -36.12 0.98 -3.14
C PRO A 38 -35.13 1.60 -4.13
N LYS A 39 -34.85 0.91 -5.25
CA LYS A 39 -33.88 1.37 -6.27
C LYS A 39 -34.22 2.75 -6.85
N SER A 40 -35.49 3.16 -6.82
CA SER A 40 -35.99 4.44 -7.35
C SER A 40 -35.72 5.64 -6.43
N ASP A 41 -35.62 5.43 -5.10
CA ASP A 41 -35.56 6.52 -4.12
C ASP A 41 -34.12 7.06 -3.96
N LYS A 42 -33.70 7.92 -4.88
CA LYS A 42 -32.33 8.49 -4.91
C LYS A 42 -31.94 9.25 -3.63
N ARG A 43 -32.88 9.93 -2.97
CA ARG A 43 -32.64 10.67 -1.71
C ARG A 43 -32.32 9.71 -0.56
N LYS A 44 -33.18 8.72 -0.32
CA LYS A 44 -32.97 7.71 0.73
C LYS A 44 -31.72 6.88 0.47
N LYS A 45 -31.38 6.61 -0.80
CA LYS A 45 -30.14 5.91 -1.16
C LYS A 45 -28.88 6.70 -0.74
N ARG A 46 -28.89 8.03 -0.91
CA ARG A 46 -27.79 8.90 -0.45
C ARG A 46 -27.69 8.95 1.07
N GLU A 47 -28.83 9.07 1.75
CA GLU A 47 -28.89 9.07 3.22
C GLU A 47 -28.38 7.74 3.81
N VAL A 48 -28.81 6.62 3.25
CA VAL A 48 -28.31 5.30 3.66
C VAL A 48 -26.83 5.12 3.31
N ALA A 49 -26.35 5.64 2.19
CA ALA A 49 -24.92 5.61 1.86
C ALA A 49 -24.08 6.43 2.86
N SER A 50 -24.54 7.62 3.26
CA SER A 50 -23.89 8.41 4.33
C SER A 50 -23.85 7.63 5.63
N LYS A 51 -24.98 7.04 6.03
CA LYS A 51 -25.08 6.25 7.26
C LYS A 51 -24.20 5.00 7.23
N ILE A 52 -23.99 4.38 6.07
CA ILE A 52 -23.04 3.27 5.91
C ILE A 52 -21.62 3.76 6.13
N ALA A 53 -21.24 4.89 5.51
CA ALA A 53 -19.90 5.47 5.68
C ALA A 53 -19.63 5.86 7.14
N ASP A 54 -20.61 6.46 7.83
CA ASP A 54 -20.48 6.81 9.25
C ASP A 54 -20.28 5.56 10.12
N LEU A 55 -21.03 4.48 9.86
CA LEU A 55 -20.89 3.21 10.59
C LEU A 55 -19.55 2.50 10.35
N GLU A 56 -19.04 2.55 9.12
CA GLU A 56 -17.73 2.01 8.77
C GLU A 56 -16.60 2.80 9.44
N TYR A 57 -16.70 4.13 9.42
CA TYR A 57 -15.74 5.02 10.07
C TYR A 57 -15.71 4.84 11.59
N GLU A 58 -16.88 4.79 12.24
CA GLU A 58 -16.97 4.58 13.69
C GLU A 58 -16.41 3.23 14.13
N LEU A 59 -16.63 2.16 13.35
CA LEU A 59 -16.09 0.85 13.68
C LEU A 59 -14.57 0.83 13.53
N LYS A 60 -14.06 1.36 12.40
CA LYS A 60 -12.62 1.45 12.15
C LYS A 60 -11.92 2.25 13.25
N LYS A 61 -12.44 3.44 13.58
CA LYS A 61 -11.90 4.30 14.64
C LYS A 61 -11.80 3.58 15.99
N LYS A 62 -12.78 2.75 16.33
CA LYS A 62 -12.73 1.94 17.57
C LYS A 62 -11.67 0.86 17.50
N GLN A 63 -11.59 0.11 16.39
CA GLN A 63 -10.62 -0.96 16.21
C GLN A 63 -9.17 -0.43 16.24
N ASP A 64 -8.94 0.72 15.62
CA ASP A 64 -7.64 1.40 15.63
C ASP A 64 -7.25 1.83 17.05
N GLU A 65 -8.20 2.37 17.83
CA GLU A 65 -7.98 2.73 19.23
C GLU A 65 -7.68 1.51 20.11
N GLU A 66 -8.42 0.40 19.93
CA GLU A 66 -8.20 -0.84 20.67
C GLU A 66 -6.82 -1.45 20.37
N LEU A 67 -6.40 -1.44 19.09
CA LEU A 67 -5.06 -1.86 18.69
C LEU A 67 -3.97 -0.92 19.23
N ARG A 68 -4.23 0.38 19.26
CA ARG A 68 -3.30 1.38 19.84
C ARG A 68 -3.05 1.10 21.31
N VAL A 69 -4.12 0.90 22.09
CA VAL A 69 -4.04 0.60 23.53
C VAL A 69 -3.28 -0.70 23.79
N LEU A 70 -3.52 -1.76 23.00
CA LEU A 70 -2.78 -3.01 23.15
C LEU A 70 -1.30 -2.87 22.76
N LYS A 71 -0.97 -2.18 21.66
CA LYS A 71 0.42 -1.95 21.25
C LYS A 71 1.19 -1.12 22.27
N ALA A 72 0.57 -0.09 22.84
CA ALA A 72 1.19 0.71 23.91
C ALA A 72 1.50 -0.16 25.15
N LYS A 73 0.58 -1.06 25.51
CA LYS A 73 0.79 -2.03 26.60
C LYS A 73 1.95 -3.00 26.30
N GLU A 74 2.02 -3.56 25.10
CA GLU A 74 3.10 -4.48 24.69
C GLU A 74 4.47 -3.79 24.65
N ALA A 75 4.52 -2.52 24.26
CA ALA A 75 5.73 -1.71 24.23
C ALA A 75 6.17 -1.14 25.59
N GLY A 76 5.36 -1.31 26.64
CA GLY A 76 5.64 -0.76 27.98
C GLY A 76 5.54 0.78 28.06
N LEU A 77 4.83 1.41 27.13
CA LEU A 77 4.57 2.86 27.07
C LEU A 77 3.26 3.20 27.80
N ASP A 78 3.11 4.44 28.27
CA ASP A 78 1.88 4.88 28.96
C ASP A 78 0.68 4.81 27.98
N PRO A 79 -0.37 4.01 28.26
CA PRO A 79 -1.55 3.89 27.39
C PRO A 79 -2.31 5.20 27.16
N ASN A 80 -2.01 6.24 27.94
CA ASN A 80 -2.66 7.54 27.88
C ASN A 80 -1.80 8.62 27.17
N GLU A 81 -0.62 8.26 26.66
CA GLU A 81 0.24 9.18 25.92
C GLU A 81 -0.26 9.32 24.46
N PRO A 82 -0.62 10.52 24.00
CA PRO A 82 -1.06 10.73 22.63
C PRO A 82 0.13 10.61 21.67
N GLU A 83 0.29 9.45 21.03
CA GLU A 83 1.08 9.30 19.81
C GLU A 83 0.56 10.28 18.71
N PRO A 84 1.45 10.83 17.87
CA PRO A 84 1.06 11.75 16.80
C PRO A 84 -0.01 11.10 15.93
N GLU A 85 -1.14 11.80 15.76
CA GLU A 85 -2.20 11.40 14.85
C GLU A 85 -1.56 11.02 13.50
N GLN A 86 -1.70 9.75 13.10
CA GLN A 86 -1.39 9.37 11.73
C GLN A 86 -2.36 10.16 10.86
N ASP A 87 -1.83 11.17 10.18
CA ASP A 87 -2.52 11.98 9.20
C ASP A 87 -3.15 11.03 8.16
N ASP A 88 -4.46 10.79 8.30
CA ASP A 88 -5.28 9.92 7.43
C ASP A 88 -5.34 10.43 5.97
N GLY A 89 -4.49 11.39 5.58
CA GLY A 89 -4.38 11.90 4.22
C GLY A 89 -5.65 12.60 3.73
N ILE A 90 -6.62 12.86 4.62
CA ILE A 90 -7.73 13.75 4.35
C ILE A 90 -7.20 15.16 4.51
N SER A 91 -6.37 15.57 3.55
CA SER A 91 -5.87 16.93 3.47
C SER A 91 -7.04 17.88 3.60
N LEU A 92 -6.95 18.78 4.59
CA LEU A 92 -7.91 19.85 4.86
C LEU A 92 -8.22 20.66 3.58
N ASP A 93 -7.31 20.62 2.61
CA ASP A 93 -7.41 21.21 1.29
C ASP A 93 -8.54 20.60 0.44
N ARG A 94 -8.79 19.28 0.53
CA ARG A 94 -9.91 18.61 -0.15
C ARG A 94 -11.26 19.00 0.45
N LEU A 95 -11.30 19.25 1.76
CA LEU A 95 -12.49 19.71 2.47
C LEU A 95 -12.80 21.18 2.15
N ASN A 96 -11.75 21.99 1.98
CA ASN A 96 -11.86 23.40 1.61
C ASN A 96 -12.22 23.58 0.12
N GLU A 97 -11.74 22.70 -0.78
CA GLU A 97 -12.19 22.65 -2.18
C GLU A 97 -13.68 22.34 -2.32
N LEU A 98 -14.20 21.39 -1.52
CA LEU A 98 -15.64 21.08 -1.49
C LEU A 98 -16.46 22.26 -0.96
N SER A 99 -15.96 22.99 0.03
CA SER A 99 -16.63 24.19 0.57
C SER A 99 -16.62 25.37 -0.41
N LEU A 100 -15.53 25.56 -1.17
CA LEU A 100 -15.43 26.59 -2.21
C LEU A 100 -16.29 26.28 -3.45
N GLN A 101 -16.57 25.01 -3.73
CA GLN A 101 -17.49 24.60 -4.81
C GLN A 101 -18.96 24.84 -4.45
N GLU A 102 -19.36 24.75 -3.17
CA GLU A 102 -20.73 25.07 -2.73
C GLU A 102 -21.05 26.57 -2.75
N GLU A 103 -20.06 27.44 -2.55
CA GLU A 103 -20.23 28.90 -2.61
C GLU A 103 -20.29 29.42 -4.06
N LYS A 104 -19.55 28.80 -5.00
CA LYS A 104 -19.59 29.19 -6.43
C LYS A 104 -20.93 28.88 -7.12
N ALA A 105 -21.75 27.99 -6.57
CA ALA A 105 -23.07 27.68 -7.12
C ALA A 105 -24.18 28.68 -6.72
N LYS A 106 -23.88 29.68 -5.86
CA LYS A 106 -24.87 30.66 -5.38
C LYS A 106 -24.65 32.10 -5.86
N GLU A 107 -23.60 32.38 -6.64
CA GLU A 107 -23.23 33.74 -7.05
C GLU A 107 -23.58 34.11 -8.51
N GLU A 108 -24.41 33.34 -9.21
CA GLU A 108 -24.93 33.70 -10.54
C GLU A 108 -26.38 34.22 -10.52
N THR A 109 -26.76 35.09 -9.57
CA THR A 109 -27.86 36.04 -9.82
C THR A 109 -27.82 37.19 -8.83
N SER A 110 -27.26 38.34 -9.23
CA SER A 110 -27.72 39.70 -8.89
C SER A 110 -26.64 40.74 -9.20
N GLN A 111 -26.72 41.34 -10.39
CA GLN A 111 -26.05 42.61 -10.68
C GLN A 111 -27.10 43.73 -10.70
N LYS A 112 -26.98 44.70 -9.79
CA LYS A 112 -27.07 46.16 -10.02
C LYS A 112 -27.18 46.95 -8.71
N GLN A 113 -26.10 47.61 -8.30
CA GLN A 113 -25.91 49.08 -8.31
C GLN A 113 -24.87 49.53 -7.25
N GLN A 114 -24.00 50.43 -7.71
CA GLN A 114 -22.95 51.14 -6.97
C GLN A 114 -23.61 52.10 -5.94
N GLN A 115 -23.00 52.52 -4.83
CA GLN A 115 -21.80 53.37 -4.74
C GLN A 115 -21.43 53.64 -3.25
N GLN A 116 -20.15 53.95 -2.97
CA GLN A 116 -19.56 54.75 -1.86
C GLN A 116 -18.64 54.09 -0.78
N GLN A 117 -17.38 54.56 -0.85
CA GLN A 117 -16.33 54.80 0.18
C GLN A 117 -15.32 53.71 0.61
N PRO A 118 -14.03 54.11 0.85
CA PRO A 118 -12.91 53.19 0.96
C PRO A 118 -12.73 52.75 2.41
N LYS A 119 -13.16 51.52 2.73
CA LYS A 119 -12.78 50.88 3.99
C LYS A 119 -11.50 50.10 3.76
N ALA A 120 -10.44 50.52 4.44
CA ALA A 120 -9.16 49.82 4.52
C ALA A 120 -9.41 48.32 4.72
N LYS A 121 -8.98 47.51 3.75
CA LYS A 121 -9.10 46.05 3.81
C LYS A 121 -8.24 45.57 4.97
N LYS A 122 -8.89 45.31 6.11
CA LYS A 122 -8.31 44.52 7.21
C LYS A 122 -7.81 43.22 6.57
N VAL A 123 -6.49 43.09 6.44
CA VAL A 123 -5.88 41.88 5.90
C VAL A 123 -6.37 40.72 6.77
N ASN A 124 -6.99 39.76 6.10
CA ASN A 124 -7.81 38.73 6.70
C ASN A 124 -6.95 37.92 7.69
N LYS A 125 -7.31 37.91 8.98
CA LYS A 125 -6.59 37.16 10.05
C LYS A 125 -6.38 35.68 9.70
N ALA A 126 -7.23 35.15 8.80
CA ALA A 126 -7.08 33.83 8.18
C ALA A 126 -5.85 33.70 7.27
N ARG A 127 -5.51 34.72 6.46
CA ARG A 127 -4.33 34.70 5.58
C ARG A 127 -3.03 34.63 6.36
N GLN A 128 -2.92 35.38 7.46
CA GLN A 128 -1.75 35.33 8.35
C GLN A 128 -1.60 33.97 9.06
N ARG A 129 -2.72 33.28 9.36
CA ARG A 129 -2.68 31.92 9.92
C ARG A 129 -2.22 30.89 8.89
N ILE A 130 -2.69 31.01 7.65
CA ILE A 130 -2.29 30.15 6.53
C ILE A 130 -0.79 30.36 6.20
N GLU A 131 -0.34 31.61 6.15
CA GLU A 131 1.05 31.95 5.85
C GLU A 131 2.00 31.46 6.95
N LYS A 132 1.61 31.57 8.23
CA LYS A 132 2.38 31.02 9.35
C LYS A 132 2.47 29.50 9.31
N ARG A 133 1.38 28.80 8.95
CA ARG A 133 1.36 27.34 8.81
C ARG A 133 2.17 26.87 7.60
N ASN A 134 2.11 27.57 6.47
CA ASN A 134 2.94 27.26 5.30
C ASN A 134 4.42 27.49 5.58
N ALA A 135 4.78 28.54 6.32
CA ALA A 135 6.16 28.78 6.73
C ALA A 135 6.68 27.67 7.66
N GLU A 136 5.83 27.12 8.53
CA GLU A 136 6.17 25.99 9.40
C GLU A 136 6.32 24.67 8.62
N MET A 137 5.41 24.37 7.70
CA MET A 137 5.52 23.21 6.81
C MET A 137 6.75 23.28 5.90
N GLU A 138 7.08 24.46 5.38
CA GLU A 138 8.26 24.67 4.55
C GLU A 138 9.56 24.46 5.35
N ARG A 139 9.59 24.88 6.62
CA ARG A 139 10.71 24.58 7.52
C ARG A 139 10.83 23.08 7.78
N LEU A 140 9.72 22.39 8.05
CA LEU A 140 9.71 20.95 8.27
C LEU A 140 10.14 20.18 7.01
N ARG A 141 9.71 20.63 5.83
CA ARG A 141 10.11 20.06 4.54
C ARG A 141 11.62 20.22 4.31
N GLN A 142 12.17 21.40 4.57
CA GLN A 142 13.61 21.63 4.43
C GLN A 142 14.43 20.83 5.45
N GLU A 143 13.89 20.59 6.65
CA GLU A 143 14.51 19.73 7.65
C GLU A 143 14.48 18.27 7.20
N ALA A 144 13.34 17.79 6.69
CA ALA A 144 13.21 16.45 6.12
C ALA A 144 14.09 16.23 4.87
N GLU A 145 14.23 17.22 3.99
CA GLU A 145 15.12 17.16 2.83
C GLU A 145 16.59 17.08 3.26
N LYS A 146 17.00 17.85 4.28
CA LYS A 146 18.35 17.74 4.86
C LYS A 146 18.60 16.41 5.54
N GLU A 147 17.61 15.86 6.24
CA GLU A 147 17.71 14.53 6.83
C GLU A 147 17.81 13.43 5.76
N ALA A 148 17.05 13.56 4.66
CA ALA A 148 17.11 12.63 3.52
C ALA A 148 18.43 12.71 2.76
N GLU A 149 18.97 13.92 2.52
CA GLU A 149 20.29 14.10 1.90
C GLU A 149 21.42 13.52 2.75
N ASN A 150 21.25 13.50 4.08
CA ASN A 150 22.24 12.96 5.00
C ASN A 150 22.11 11.44 5.20
N GLN A 151 21.09 10.80 4.63
CA GLN A 151 20.99 9.35 4.60
C GLN A 151 21.91 8.79 3.51
N VAL A 152 22.74 7.83 3.91
CA VAL A 152 23.58 7.09 2.97
C VAL A 152 22.73 6.11 2.19
N ASP A 153 22.83 6.13 0.86
CA ASP A 153 22.20 5.12 0.01
C ASP A 153 22.91 3.77 0.18
N MET A 154 22.30 2.89 0.98
CA MET A 154 22.83 1.56 1.27
C MET A 154 22.95 0.70 0.01
N ALA A 155 22.09 0.89 -1.00
CA ALA A 155 22.14 0.10 -2.23
C ALA A 155 23.41 0.39 -3.05
N VAL A 156 23.88 1.64 -3.03
CA VAL A 156 25.13 2.03 -3.69
C VAL A 156 26.32 1.42 -2.96
N VAL A 157 26.33 1.47 -1.63
CA VAL A 157 27.39 0.87 -0.80
C VAL A 157 27.51 -0.63 -1.06
N GLU A 158 26.37 -1.33 -1.14
CA GLU A 158 26.33 -2.76 -1.46
C GLU A 158 26.84 -3.04 -2.88
N THR A 159 26.40 -2.25 -3.86
CA THR A 159 26.83 -2.41 -5.25
C THR A 159 28.34 -2.20 -5.40
N GLU A 160 28.90 -1.20 -4.73
CA GLU A 160 30.34 -0.94 -4.69
C GLU A 160 31.11 -2.08 -4.01
N ALA A 161 30.58 -2.63 -2.91
CA ALA A 161 31.19 -3.78 -2.24
C ALA A 161 31.23 -5.01 -3.15
N ILE A 162 30.15 -5.29 -3.89
CA ILE A 162 30.11 -6.39 -4.86
C ILE A 162 31.10 -6.11 -6.00
N GLN A 163 31.19 -4.89 -6.49
CA GLN A 163 32.13 -4.53 -7.56
C GLN A 163 33.59 -4.78 -7.15
N LYS A 164 33.98 -4.39 -5.93
CA LYS A 164 35.32 -4.65 -5.38
C LYS A 164 35.67 -6.14 -5.33
N LEU A 165 34.68 -7.01 -5.07
CA LEU A 165 34.88 -8.46 -5.10
C LEU A 165 35.06 -9.03 -6.52
N LEU A 166 34.49 -8.36 -7.53
CA LEU A 166 34.51 -8.82 -8.93
C LEU A 166 35.75 -8.37 -9.71
N GLU A 167 36.37 -7.25 -9.33
CA GLU A 167 37.61 -6.73 -9.91
C GLU A 167 38.73 -7.78 -10.06
N PRO A 168 39.12 -8.54 -9.02
CA PRO A 168 40.17 -9.56 -9.16
C PRO A 168 39.77 -10.73 -10.07
N MET A 169 38.47 -10.94 -10.30
CA MET A 169 37.95 -11.99 -11.18
C MET A 169 37.79 -11.52 -12.63
N HIS A 170 38.09 -10.24 -12.92
CA HIS A 170 37.85 -9.59 -14.22
C HIS A 170 36.39 -9.70 -14.70
N LEU A 171 35.46 -9.68 -13.76
CA LEU A 171 34.02 -9.70 -14.03
C LEU A 171 33.41 -8.32 -13.79
N ARG A 172 32.30 -8.04 -14.46
CA ARG A 172 31.52 -6.80 -14.26
C ARG A 172 30.04 -7.09 -14.14
N ILE A 173 29.36 -6.27 -13.34
CA ILE A 173 27.91 -6.30 -13.21
C ILE A 173 27.29 -5.63 -14.44
N LYS A 174 26.28 -6.28 -15.01
CA LYS A 174 25.43 -5.71 -16.05
C LYS A 174 23.98 -5.82 -15.60
N GLN A 175 23.29 -4.68 -15.57
CA GLN A 175 21.91 -4.68 -15.13
C GLN A 175 20.98 -5.27 -16.19
N VAL A 176 20.08 -6.12 -15.70
CA VAL A 176 19.03 -6.79 -16.48
C VAL A 176 17.69 -6.22 -16.03
N THR A 177 16.70 -6.22 -16.92
CA THR A 177 15.33 -5.81 -16.59
C THR A 177 14.80 -6.63 -15.41
N ALA A 178 14.25 -5.93 -14.42
CA ALA A 178 13.59 -6.56 -13.27
C ALA A 178 12.19 -7.03 -13.66
N ASP A 179 12.13 -8.07 -14.49
CA ASP A 179 10.91 -8.75 -14.91
C ASP A 179 10.90 -10.22 -14.45
N GLY A 180 9.78 -10.92 -14.65
CA GLY A 180 9.68 -12.36 -14.36
C GLY A 180 10.55 -13.26 -15.25
N HIS A 181 11.29 -12.69 -16.21
CA HIS A 181 12.17 -13.39 -17.13
C HIS A 181 13.66 -13.02 -16.93
N CYS A 182 13.99 -12.30 -15.85
CA CYS A 182 15.33 -11.75 -15.63
C CYS A 182 16.45 -12.81 -15.68
N LEU A 183 16.17 -14.03 -15.21
CA LEU A 183 17.08 -15.17 -15.29
C LEU A 183 17.41 -15.52 -16.75
N TYR A 184 16.39 -15.65 -17.60
CA TYR A 184 16.57 -15.99 -19.01
C TYR A 184 17.29 -14.89 -19.78
N ASN A 185 17.00 -13.62 -19.45
CA ASN A 185 17.64 -12.46 -20.04
C ASN A 185 19.13 -12.43 -19.71
N ALA A 186 19.50 -12.72 -18.46
CA ALA A 186 20.89 -12.82 -18.04
C ALA A 186 21.64 -13.93 -18.80
N PHE A 187 21.02 -15.11 -18.96
CA PHE A 187 21.61 -16.20 -19.73
C PHE A 187 21.73 -15.89 -21.22
N ALA A 188 20.71 -15.31 -21.84
CA ALA A 188 20.74 -14.92 -23.24
C ALA A 188 21.87 -13.93 -23.52
N ASP A 189 22.09 -12.97 -22.61
CA ASP A 189 23.18 -12.01 -22.72
C ASP A 189 24.57 -12.66 -22.62
N GLN A 190 24.75 -13.60 -21.70
CA GLN A 190 26.00 -14.36 -21.57
C GLN A 190 26.27 -15.25 -22.77
N LEU A 191 25.24 -15.91 -23.31
CA LEU A 191 25.34 -16.73 -24.52
C LEU A 191 25.72 -15.91 -25.74
N LYS A 192 25.11 -14.74 -25.89
CA LYS A 192 25.46 -13.79 -26.95
C LYS A 192 26.89 -13.28 -26.80
N THR A 193 27.31 -12.93 -25.58
CA THR A 193 28.64 -12.36 -25.34
C THR A 193 29.77 -13.38 -25.51
N ARG A 194 29.57 -14.64 -25.12
CA ARG A 194 30.61 -15.68 -25.13
C ARG A 194 30.62 -16.54 -26.40
N TYR A 195 29.46 -16.77 -27.00
CA TYR A 195 29.29 -17.73 -28.09
C TYR A 195 28.67 -17.12 -29.36
N ASP A 196 28.36 -15.81 -29.35
CA ASP A 196 27.68 -15.10 -30.45
C ASP A 196 26.33 -15.73 -30.86
N VAL A 197 25.69 -16.45 -29.93
CA VAL A 197 24.40 -17.07 -30.16
C VAL A 197 23.31 -16.12 -29.68
N SER A 198 22.65 -15.45 -30.62
CA SER A 198 21.46 -14.64 -30.34
C SER A 198 20.20 -15.50 -30.50
N LYS A 199 19.70 -16.09 -29.41
CA LYS A 199 18.38 -16.72 -29.37
C LYS A 199 17.40 -15.88 -28.55
N GLY A 200 16.28 -15.49 -29.16
CA GLY A 200 15.14 -14.94 -28.44
C GLY A 200 14.51 -16.03 -27.57
N TYR A 201 14.28 -15.74 -26.29
CA TYR A 201 13.70 -16.69 -25.33
C TYR A 201 12.17 -16.70 -25.35
N GLU A 202 11.54 -15.83 -26.15
CA GLU A 202 10.17 -15.35 -25.95
C GLU A 202 9.09 -16.43 -26.04
N GLU A 203 9.16 -17.42 -26.95
CA GLU A 203 8.12 -18.46 -27.03
C GLU A 203 8.65 -19.86 -27.41
N GLY A 204 9.49 -19.97 -28.43
CA GLY A 204 10.01 -21.27 -28.88
C GLY A 204 11.00 -21.93 -27.92
N CYS A 205 11.72 -21.13 -27.12
CA CYS A 205 12.70 -21.65 -26.18
C CYS A 205 11.98 -22.26 -24.96
N MET A 206 11.07 -21.53 -24.31
CA MET A 206 10.36 -22.05 -23.14
C MET A 206 9.54 -23.30 -23.46
N ALA A 207 8.84 -23.36 -24.60
CA ALA A 207 8.13 -24.57 -25.03
C ALA A 207 9.08 -25.76 -25.18
N SER A 208 10.23 -25.55 -25.84
CA SER A 208 11.25 -26.58 -26.01
C SER A 208 11.87 -27.03 -24.67
N TRP A 209 12.06 -26.12 -23.72
CA TRP A 209 12.59 -26.44 -22.39
C TRP A 209 11.56 -27.19 -21.54
N VAL A 210 10.29 -26.79 -21.57
CA VAL A 210 9.21 -27.50 -20.87
C VAL A 210 9.03 -28.90 -21.45
N GLU A 211 9.08 -29.06 -22.77
CA GLU A 211 9.09 -30.37 -23.42
C GLU A 211 10.32 -31.19 -23.02
N TYR A 212 11.51 -30.58 -23.00
CA TYR A 212 12.74 -31.24 -22.58
C TYR A 212 12.65 -31.73 -21.12
N PHE A 213 12.20 -30.88 -20.19
CA PHE A 213 12.03 -31.24 -18.78
C PHE A 213 10.98 -32.33 -18.59
N ASN A 214 9.84 -32.22 -19.29
CA ASN A 214 8.81 -33.25 -19.25
C ASN A 214 9.31 -34.58 -19.81
N LYS A 215 10.03 -34.56 -20.94
CA LYS A 215 10.62 -35.74 -21.55
C LYS A 215 11.67 -36.37 -20.64
N ARG A 216 12.51 -35.57 -19.98
CA ARG A 216 13.50 -36.06 -19.01
C ARG A 216 12.83 -36.72 -17.80
N ARG A 217 11.80 -36.09 -17.24
CA ARG A 217 11.02 -36.64 -16.13
C ARG A 217 10.37 -37.98 -16.49
N VAL A 218 9.82 -38.09 -17.70
CA VAL A 218 9.24 -39.34 -18.21
C VAL A 218 10.30 -40.42 -18.41
N LEU A 219 11.48 -40.06 -18.92
CA LEU A 219 12.59 -41.00 -19.08
C LEU A 219 13.11 -41.53 -17.73
N ASP A 220 13.27 -40.67 -16.73
CA ASP A 220 13.72 -41.06 -15.40
C ASP A 220 12.72 -42.00 -14.71
N LEU A 221 11.41 -41.73 -14.84
CA LEU A 221 10.34 -42.61 -14.37
C LEU A 221 10.39 -43.98 -15.04
N ARG A 222 10.61 -43.99 -16.36
CA ARG A 222 10.68 -45.23 -17.14
C ARG A 222 11.89 -46.07 -16.76
N GLN A 223 13.05 -45.44 -16.54
CA GLN A 223 14.26 -46.12 -16.06
C GLN A 223 14.06 -46.76 -14.69
N LYS A 224 13.40 -46.06 -13.76
CA LYS A 224 13.05 -46.61 -12.44
C LYS A 224 12.15 -47.85 -12.56
N GLN A 225 11.13 -47.81 -13.40
CA GLN A 225 10.25 -48.96 -13.64
C GLN A 225 10.98 -50.16 -14.24
N TYR A 226 11.91 -49.94 -15.17
CA TYR A 226 12.75 -51.01 -15.73
C TYR A 226 13.65 -51.64 -14.66
N LEU A 227 14.26 -50.82 -13.79
CA LEU A 227 15.07 -51.30 -12.67
C LEU A 227 14.25 -52.12 -11.68
N GLU A 228 13.05 -51.68 -11.31
CA GLU A 228 12.15 -52.43 -10.43
C GLU A 228 11.72 -53.77 -11.02
N LEU A 229 11.35 -53.80 -12.31
CA LEU A 229 11.00 -55.03 -13.01
C LEU A 229 12.19 -56.00 -13.09
N SER A 230 13.39 -55.49 -13.36
CA SER A 230 14.61 -56.30 -13.38
C SER A 230 14.92 -56.89 -12.00
N GLN A 231 14.72 -56.13 -10.91
CA GLN A 231 14.90 -56.61 -9.55
C GLN A 231 13.87 -57.67 -9.16
N GLN A 232 12.60 -57.48 -9.55
CA GLN A 232 11.53 -58.46 -9.31
C GLN A 232 11.73 -59.76 -10.10
N GLN A 233 12.30 -59.68 -11.30
CA GLN A 233 12.65 -60.85 -12.10
C GLN A 233 13.88 -61.58 -11.57
N ALA A 234 14.86 -60.86 -10.99
CA ALA A 234 16.03 -61.45 -10.36
C ALA A 234 15.76 -62.09 -8.98
N ALA A 235 14.65 -61.69 -8.33
CA ALA A 235 14.23 -62.21 -7.02
C ALA A 235 13.29 -63.43 -7.11
N LYS A 236 12.90 -63.86 -8.31
CA LYS A 236 12.16 -65.10 -8.58
C LYS A 236 13.09 -66.20 -9.05
#